data_AF-A0AAU6RL62-F1
#
_entry.id   AF-A0AAU6RL62-F1
#
_cell.length_a   1.000
_cell.length_b   1.000
_cell.length_c   1.000
_cell.angle_alpha   90.00
_cell.angle_beta   90.00
_cell.angle_gamma   90.00
#
_symmetry.space_group_name_H-M   'P 1'
#
loop_
_entity.id
_entity.type
_entity.pdbx_description
1 polymer ?
#
loop_
_entity_poly.entity_id
_entity_poly.type
_entity_poly.pdbx_seq_one_letter_code
_entity_poly.pdbx_strand_id
1 'polypeptide(L)'
;MNEIIEKYIFDLDDAFYEYEGKRYCQSVHYKSYTRFQKAKEQLALPTVAVEKIQEYVLEFLSKIDIKTTKNPKMNPTVVDYKKIKNDYSLKNEKDIVWMKFTTSGYLGVVAVSNDINFDVPNNTSEYDLKVEVWDPYEKCKKSEWKHNSSGIIIHKLREQWDDSFVLVFPLKNIPYGYSRHDIEKAIGNYLIKKNVPILDFYSHIY
;
A
#
# COMPACT_ATOMS: atom_id res chain seq x y z
N MET A 1 -3.33 20.69 14.26
CA MET A 1 -3.82 19.94 13.08
C MET A 1 -2.92 20.31 11.92
N ASN A 2 -2.43 19.34 11.15
CA ASN A 2 -1.49 19.58 10.05
C ASN A 2 -2.29 19.80 8.75
N GLU A 3 -2.41 21.04 8.30
CA GLU A 3 -3.24 21.43 7.14
C GLU A 3 -2.86 20.68 5.84
N ILE A 4 -1.59 20.31 5.69
CA ILE A 4 -1.11 19.59 4.51
C ILE A 4 -1.61 18.14 4.53
N ILE A 5 -1.59 17.49 5.71
CA ILE A 5 -2.09 16.14 5.87
C ILE A 5 -3.61 16.11 5.65
N GLU A 6 -4.36 17.02 6.29
CA GLU A 6 -5.83 17.08 6.19
C GLU A 6 -6.33 17.23 4.75
N LYS A 7 -5.55 17.91 3.89
CA LYS A 7 -5.88 18.03 2.46
C LYS A 7 -5.97 16.68 1.74
N TYR A 8 -5.32 15.64 2.26
CA TYR A 8 -5.23 14.32 1.62
C TYR A 8 -5.74 13.16 2.48
N ILE A 9 -6.26 13.39 3.68
CA ILE A 9 -7.03 12.38 4.44
C ILE A 9 -8.50 12.50 4.05
N PHE A 10 -8.82 12.16 2.81
CA PHE A 10 -10.20 11.99 2.36
C PHE A 10 -10.42 10.55 1.90
N ASP A 11 -11.64 10.06 2.08
CA ASP A 11 -12.04 8.78 1.51
C ASP A 11 -12.34 8.94 0.02
N LEU A 12 -12.24 7.83 -0.71
CA LEU A 12 -12.70 7.71 -2.08
C LEU A 12 -14.06 7.01 -2.03
N ASP A 13 -15.13 7.68 -2.47
CA ASP A 13 -16.49 7.13 -2.34
C ASP A 13 -16.64 5.77 -3.04
N ASP A 14 -15.94 5.58 -4.16
CA ASP A 14 -15.88 4.33 -4.93
C ASP A 14 -15.05 3.21 -4.26
N ALA A 15 -14.33 3.51 -3.17
CA ALA A 15 -13.62 2.51 -2.37
C ALA A 15 -14.54 1.71 -1.43
N PHE A 16 -15.80 2.15 -1.26
CA PHE A 16 -16.75 1.55 -0.33
C PHE A 16 -18.07 1.20 -1.01
N TYR A 17 -18.88 0.39 -0.33
CA TYR A 17 -20.30 0.18 -0.65
C TYR A 17 -21.12 0.10 0.64
N GLU A 18 -22.40 0.38 0.54
CA GLU A 18 -23.33 0.26 1.68
C GLU A 18 -24.20 -0.98 1.53
N TYR A 19 -24.38 -1.70 2.64
CA TYR A 19 -25.29 -2.83 2.72
C TYR A 19 -25.91 -2.86 4.13
N GLU A 20 -27.24 -2.89 4.21
CA GLU A 20 -27.99 -2.86 5.48
C GLU A 20 -27.56 -1.71 6.43
N GLY A 21 -27.31 -0.51 5.87
CA GLY A 21 -26.92 0.67 6.65
C GLY A 21 -25.50 0.63 7.21
N LYS A 22 -24.69 -0.34 6.80
CA LYS A 22 -23.26 -0.44 7.15
C LYS A 22 -22.40 -0.22 5.91
N ARG A 23 -21.29 0.49 6.10
CA ARG A 23 -20.28 0.75 5.07
C ARG A 23 -19.23 -0.36 5.07
N TYR A 24 -18.93 -0.90 3.90
CA TYR A 24 -17.96 -1.97 3.69
C TYR A 24 -16.93 -1.56 2.63
N CYS A 25 -15.69 -2.02 2.78
CA CYS A 25 -14.64 -1.82 1.79
C CYS A 25 -14.88 -2.70 0.56
N GLN A 26 -14.55 -2.18 -0.63
CA GLN A 26 -14.56 -3.00 -1.85
C GLN A 26 -13.52 -4.12 -1.74
N SER A 27 -13.90 -5.31 -2.21
CA SER A 27 -13.06 -6.51 -2.13
C SER A 27 -12.52 -6.89 -3.51
N VAL A 28 -11.54 -7.79 -3.53
CA VAL A 28 -11.14 -8.53 -4.74
C VAL A 28 -11.66 -9.97 -4.72
N HIS A 29 -12.26 -10.37 -3.60
CA HIS A 29 -12.76 -11.72 -3.38
C HIS A 29 -14.22 -11.85 -3.82
N TYR A 30 -14.59 -13.09 -4.13
CA TYR A 30 -15.90 -13.48 -4.60
C TYR A 30 -16.29 -12.72 -5.88
N LYS A 31 -17.52 -12.21 -5.95
CA LYS A 31 -18.07 -11.52 -7.13
C LYS A 31 -17.85 -10.00 -7.08
N SER A 32 -16.82 -9.53 -6.39
CA SER A 32 -16.50 -8.09 -6.35
C SER A 32 -15.64 -7.72 -7.56
N TYR A 33 -16.15 -6.80 -8.39
CA TYR A 33 -15.48 -6.38 -9.63
C TYR A 33 -14.91 -4.96 -9.58
N THR A 34 -15.30 -4.15 -8.60
CA THR A 34 -14.98 -2.71 -8.54
C THR A 34 -13.48 -2.47 -8.55
N ARG A 35 -12.72 -3.19 -7.71
CA ARG A 35 -11.26 -3.07 -7.66
C ARG A 35 -10.59 -3.52 -8.95
N PHE A 36 -11.07 -4.60 -9.56
CA PHE A 36 -10.53 -5.06 -10.85
C PHE A 36 -10.81 -4.10 -11.99
N GLN A 37 -12.00 -3.50 -12.03
CA GLN A 37 -12.36 -2.52 -13.04
C GLN A 37 -11.50 -1.26 -12.87
N LYS A 38 -11.34 -0.77 -11.64
CA LYS A 38 -10.46 0.37 -11.35
C LYS A 38 -9.01 0.08 -11.73
N ALA A 39 -8.50 -1.10 -11.39
CA ALA A 39 -7.14 -1.50 -11.74
C ALA A 39 -6.91 -1.52 -13.27
N LYS A 40 -7.91 -1.97 -14.06
CA LYS A 40 -7.85 -1.90 -15.53
C LYS A 40 -7.84 -0.46 -16.05
N GLU A 41 -8.63 0.43 -15.45
CA GLU A 41 -8.61 1.87 -15.79
C GLU A 41 -7.24 2.48 -15.51
N GLN A 42 -6.63 2.14 -14.38
CA GLN A 42 -5.29 2.63 -14.02
C GLN A 42 -4.20 2.06 -14.95
N LEU A 43 -4.33 0.80 -15.36
CA LEU A 43 -3.43 0.19 -16.35
C LEU A 43 -3.52 0.84 -17.74
N ALA A 44 -4.64 1.49 -18.08
CA ALA A 44 -4.79 2.20 -19.35
C ALA A 44 -4.09 3.59 -19.36
N LEU A 45 -3.63 4.07 -18.21
CA LEU A 45 -2.93 5.35 -18.07
C LEU A 45 -1.41 5.19 -18.32
N PRO A 46 -0.71 6.26 -18.75
CA PRO A 46 0.74 6.20 -18.90
C PRO A 46 1.45 6.06 -17.55
N THR A 47 2.50 5.24 -17.52
CA THR A 47 3.35 5.06 -16.33
C THR A 47 4.07 6.35 -15.94
N VAL A 48 4.35 6.49 -14.64
CA VAL A 48 5.20 7.56 -14.09
C VAL A 48 6.48 6.94 -13.57
N ALA A 49 7.63 7.53 -13.90
CA ALA A 49 8.94 7.01 -13.50
C ALA A 49 9.07 6.87 -11.97
N VAL A 50 9.74 5.80 -11.53
CA VAL A 50 9.95 5.46 -10.11
C VAL A 50 10.62 6.63 -9.38
N GLU A 51 11.61 7.25 -10.00
CA GLU A 51 12.35 8.40 -9.46
C GLU A 51 11.42 9.60 -9.24
N LYS A 52 10.46 9.81 -10.15
CA LYS A 52 9.48 10.90 -10.03
C LYS A 52 8.50 10.65 -8.89
N ILE A 53 8.05 9.41 -8.72
CA ILE A 53 7.19 9.02 -7.59
C ILE A 53 7.96 9.18 -6.28
N GLN A 54 9.22 8.75 -6.23
CA GLN A 54 10.11 8.97 -5.08
C GLN A 54 10.23 10.47 -4.74
N GLU A 55 10.48 11.33 -5.72
CA GLU A 55 10.53 12.79 -5.53
C GLU A 55 9.24 13.33 -4.89
N TYR A 56 8.07 12.91 -5.40
CA TYR A 56 6.78 13.33 -4.85
C TYR A 56 6.60 12.92 -3.40
N VAL A 57 6.98 11.69 -3.05
CA VAL A 57 6.87 11.20 -1.66
C VAL A 57 7.82 11.94 -0.74
N LEU A 58 9.08 12.15 -1.15
CA LEU A 58 10.06 12.91 -0.37
C LEU A 58 9.62 14.37 -0.17
N GLU A 59 9.09 15.01 -1.22
CA GLU A 59 8.51 16.35 -1.15
C GLU A 59 7.36 16.41 -0.14
N PHE A 60 6.45 15.44 -0.19
CA PHE A 60 5.30 15.36 0.71
C PHE A 60 5.73 15.16 2.17
N LEU A 61 6.60 14.17 2.44
CA LEU A 61 7.08 13.88 3.80
C LEU A 61 7.86 15.06 4.39
N SER A 62 8.67 15.75 3.58
CA SER A 62 9.41 16.94 4.01
C SER A 62 8.47 18.09 4.39
N LYS A 63 7.33 18.25 3.71
CA LYS A 63 6.36 19.31 4.00
C LYS A 63 5.64 19.13 5.33
N ILE A 64 5.59 17.91 5.84
CA ILE A 64 4.93 17.56 7.10
C ILE A 64 5.93 17.22 8.21
N ASP A 65 7.20 17.61 8.03
CA ASP A 65 8.31 17.43 8.96
C ASP A 65 8.61 15.97 9.36
N ILE A 66 8.22 15.00 8.52
CA ILE A 66 8.61 13.60 8.69
C ILE A 66 10.02 13.41 8.15
N LYS A 67 10.93 12.97 9.02
CA LYS A 67 12.32 12.65 8.65
C LYS A 67 12.37 11.25 8.07
N THR A 68 13.08 11.09 6.95
CA THR A 68 13.19 9.82 6.23
C THR A 68 14.54 9.69 5.50
N THR A 69 14.72 8.62 4.74
CA THR A 69 15.89 8.39 3.88
C THR A 69 15.80 9.18 2.58
N LYS A 70 16.94 9.64 2.04
CA LYS A 70 17.01 10.18 0.67
C LYS A 70 17.10 9.08 -0.41
N ASN A 71 17.49 7.87 -0.01
CA ASN A 71 17.65 6.71 -0.86
C ASN A 71 16.74 5.59 -0.35
N PRO A 72 15.43 5.61 -0.70
CA PRO A 72 14.45 4.64 -0.21
C PRO A 72 14.51 3.29 -0.91
N LYS A 73 15.23 3.18 -2.04
CA LYS A 73 15.35 1.93 -2.80
C LYS A 73 16.13 0.89 -1.98
N MET A 74 15.50 -0.25 -1.71
CA MET A 74 16.08 -1.38 -0.99
C MET A 74 15.83 -2.69 -1.74
N ASN A 75 16.70 -3.69 -1.57
CA ASN A 75 16.42 -5.05 -2.02
C ASN A 75 15.39 -5.68 -1.05
N PRO A 76 14.25 -6.19 -1.53
CA PRO A 76 13.18 -6.73 -0.69
C PRO A 76 13.61 -7.89 0.23
N THR A 77 14.53 -8.74 -0.21
CA THR A 77 14.91 -9.96 0.53
C THR A 77 15.78 -9.67 1.76
N VAL A 78 16.26 -8.44 1.91
CA VAL A 78 17.18 -8.02 2.98
C VAL A 78 16.62 -6.85 3.79
N VAL A 79 15.32 -6.55 3.69
CA VAL A 79 14.68 -5.51 4.50
C VAL A 79 14.68 -5.94 5.97
N ASP A 80 15.54 -5.32 6.75
CA ASP A 80 15.62 -5.50 8.20
C ASP A 80 14.88 -4.36 8.92
N TYR A 81 13.63 -4.62 9.29
CA TYR A 81 12.77 -3.65 9.96
C TYR A 81 13.31 -3.20 11.32
N LYS A 82 14.01 -4.09 12.05
CA LYS A 82 14.61 -3.74 13.36
C LYS A 82 15.79 -2.80 13.17
N LYS A 83 16.63 -3.07 12.16
CA LYS A 83 17.72 -2.18 11.78
C LYS A 83 17.20 -0.81 11.34
N ILE A 84 16.19 -0.77 10.46
CA ILE A 84 15.54 0.48 10.04
C ILE A 84 15.00 1.26 11.24
N LYS A 85 14.31 0.59 12.17
CA LYS A 85 13.84 1.19 13.41
C LYS A 85 14.97 1.84 14.19
N ASN A 86 16.09 1.15 14.37
CA ASN A 86 17.22 1.64 15.14
C ASN A 86 17.92 2.82 14.43
N ASP A 87 18.25 2.66 13.14
CA ASP A 87 18.95 3.66 12.33
C ASP A 87 18.19 4.99 12.25
N TYR A 88 16.86 4.94 12.17
CA TYR A 88 15.99 6.13 12.11
C TYR A 88 15.36 6.49 13.46
N SER A 89 15.66 5.73 14.51
CA SER A 89 15.07 5.88 15.85
C SER A 89 13.53 5.92 15.82
N LEU A 90 12.90 5.03 15.05
CA LEU A 90 11.45 4.95 14.93
C LEU A 90 10.81 4.47 16.24
N LYS A 91 9.58 4.93 16.53
CA LYS A 91 8.84 4.45 17.71
C LYS A 91 8.48 2.98 17.56
N ASN A 92 8.04 2.59 16.37
CA ASN A 92 7.72 1.22 16.00
C ASN A 92 8.44 0.84 14.69
N GLU A 93 8.83 -0.42 14.54
CA GLU A 93 9.40 -0.94 13.28
C GLU A 93 8.39 -0.93 12.11
N LYS A 94 7.10 -0.86 12.43
CA LYS A 94 6.00 -0.69 11.49
C LYS A 94 5.83 0.75 10.99
N ASP A 95 6.53 1.73 11.56
CA ASP A 95 6.43 3.14 11.17
C ASP A 95 7.24 3.41 9.89
N ILE A 96 6.88 2.69 8.83
CA ILE A 96 7.44 2.80 7.50
C ILE A 96 6.31 2.86 6.48
N VAL A 97 6.51 3.59 5.38
CA VAL A 97 5.71 3.48 4.16
C VAL A 97 6.56 2.77 3.12
N TRP A 98 5.96 1.87 2.37
CA TRP A 98 6.64 1.17 1.29
C TRP A 98 5.79 1.09 0.02
N MET A 99 6.46 0.92 -1.11
CA MET A 99 5.83 0.89 -2.44
C MET A 99 6.46 -0.18 -3.32
N LYS A 100 5.60 -0.96 -3.98
CA LYS A 100 6.02 -2.00 -4.95
C LYS A 100 5.59 -1.61 -6.37
N PHE A 101 6.38 -2.03 -7.34
CA PHE A 101 6.20 -1.69 -8.75
C PHE A 101 6.04 -2.97 -9.58
N THR A 102 5.45 -2.84 -10.76
CA THR A 102 5.44 -3.91 -11.75
C THR A 102 6.68 -3.80 -12.65
N THR A 103 7.06 -4.90 -13.31
CA THR A 103 8.14 -4.91 -14.31
C THR A 103 7.84 -4.02 -15.52
N SER A 104 6.56 -3.72 -15.76
CA SER A 104 6.08 -2.76 -16.76
C SER A 104 6.13 -1.30 -16.31
N GLY A 105 6.53 -1.02 -15.06
CA GLY A 105 6.76 0.33 -14.54
C GLY A 105 5.56 1.00 -13.85
N TYR A 106 4.47 0.27 -13.58
CA TYR A 106 3.35 0.80 -12.80
C TYR A 106 3.63 0.75 -11.31
N LEU A 107 3.16 1.76 -10.57
CA LEU A 107 3.04 1.66 -9.12
C LEU A 107 1.89 0.70 -8.80
N GLY A 108 2.21 -0.41 -8.14
CA GLY A 108 1.19 -1.41 -7.83
C GLY A 108 0.45 -1.13 -6.52
N VAL A 109 1.16 -0.69 -5.48
CA VAL A 109 0.57 -0.46 -4.15
C VAL A 109 1.38 0.55 -3.34
N VAL A 110 0.69 1.35 -2.53
CA VAL A 110 1.24 2.14 -1.43
C VAL A 110 0.72 1.53 -0.13
N ALA A 111 1.61 1.21 0.81
CA ALA A 111 1.26 0.55 2.06
C ALA A 111 2.20 0.94 3.21
N VAL A 112 1.84 0.58 4.43
CA VAL A 112 2.66 0.73 5.65
C VAL A 112 2.93 -0.60 6.33
N SER A 113 3.63 -0.58 7.47
CA SER A 113 3.93 -1.76 8.30
C SER A 113 5.10 -2.62 7.79
N ASN A 114 5.42 -3.67 8.56
CA ASN A 114 6.61 -4.49 8.45
C ASN A 114 6.36 -5.85 7.74
N ASP A 115 5.51 -5.85 6.73
CA ASP A 115 4.98 -7.05 6.06
C ASP A 115 5.14 -7.00 4.53
N ILE A 116 6.17 -6.30 4.03
CA ILE A 116 6.52 -6.28 2.61
C ILE A 116 6.65 -7.71 2.09
N ASN A 117 5.88 -8.03 1.06
CA ASN A 117 5.93 -9.30 0.37
C ASN A 117 5.54 -9.12 -1.11
N PHE A 118 5.89 -10.11 -1.93
CA PHE A 118 5.65 -10.13 -3.38
C PHE A 118 4.66 -11.24 -3.75
N ASP A 119 3.67 -11.45 -2.87
CA ASP A 119 2.64 -12.46 -3.05
C ASP A 119 1.88 -12.28 -4.37
N VAL A 120 1.67 -13.38 -5.08
CA VAL A 120 0.91 -13.50 -6.32
C VAL A 120 0.29 -14.90 -6.38
N PRO A 121 -1.02 -15.03 -6.66
CA PRO A 121 -1.64 -16.34 -6.92
C PRO A 121 -1.04 -17.03 -8.15
N ASN A 122 -1.03 -18.36 -8.16
CA ASN A 122 -0.61 -19.15 -9.33
C ASN A 122 -1.69 -19.22 -10.41
N ASN A 123 -2.96 -19.16 -9.99
CA ASN A 123 -4.10 -19.18 -10.90
C ASN A 123 -5.36 -18.60 -10.23
N THR A 124 -6.40 -18.35 -11.02
CA THR A 124 -7.62 -17.68 -10.55
C THR A 124 -8.44 -18.48 -9.54
N SER A 125 -8.25 -19.81 -9.44
CA SER A 125 -8.96 -20.60 -8.41
C SER A 125 -8.44 -20.33 -7.01
N GLU A 126 -7.26 -19.71 -6.88
CA GLU A 126 -6.66 -19.34 -5.59
C GLU A 126 -7.19 -18.03 -5.01
N TYR A 127 -7.94 -17.24 -5.77
CA TYR A 127 -8.38 -15.90 -5.37
C TYR A 127 -9.22 -15.90 -4.10
N ASP A 128 -10.07 -16.91 -3.94
CA ASP A 128 -10.99 -17.04 -2.81
C ASP A 128 -10.55 -18.16 -1.85
N LEU A 129 -9.31 -18.64 -1.97
CA LEU A 129 -8.80 -19.62 -1.02
C LEU A 129 -8.51 -18.95 0.32
N LYS A 130 -8.99 -19.60 1.38
CA LYS A 130 -8.63 -19.25 2.75
C LYS A 130 -7.74 -20.32 3.35
N VAL A 131 -6.84 -19.87 4.23
CA VAL A 131 -5.94 -20.71 5.02
C VAL A 131 -6.27 -20.53 6.49
N GLU A 132 -6.05 -21.59 7.28
CA GLU A 132 -6.12 -21.47 8.74
C GLU A 132 -4.79 -20.95 9.28
N VAL A 133 -4.83 -19.80 9.92
CA VAL A 133 -3.68 -19.17 10.59
C VAL A 133 -3.91 -19.19 12.08
N TRP A 134 -2.89 -19.52 12.86
CA TRP A 134 -2.97 -19.45 14.31
C TRP A 134 -2.81 -18.00 14.76
N ASP A 135 -3.81 -17.46 15.45
CA ASP A 135 -3.75 -16.16 16.11
C ASP A 135 -3.17 -16.34 17.53
N PRO A 136 -1.95 -15.87 17.81
CA PRO A 136 -1.34 -16.02 19.14
C PRO A 136 -2.00 -15.15 20.21
N TYR A 137 -2.71 -14.08 19.83
CA TYR A 137 -3.37 -13.15 20.76
C TYR A 137 -4.72 -13.72 21.21
N GLU A 138 -5.54 -14.18 20.27
CA GLU A 138 -6.82 -14.81 20.57
C GLU A 138 -6.69 -16.31 20.92
N LYS A 139 -5.50 -16.89 20.71
CA LYS A 139 -5.20 -18.31 20.95
C LYS A 139 -6.17 -19.23 20.22
N CYS A 140 -6.51 -18.89 18.98
CA CYS A 140 -7.43 -19.65 18.16
C CYS A 140 -6.96 -19.69 16.70
N LYS A 141 -7.47 -20.64 15.91
CA LYS A 141 -7.29 -20.63 14.47
C LYS A 141 -8.29 -19.67 13.83
N LYS A 142 -7.79 -18.79 12.97
CA LYS A 142 -8.59 -17.89 12.14
C LYS A 142 -8.47 -18.26 10.68
N SER A 143 -9.53 -18.00 9.94
CA SER A 143 -9.57 -18.19 8.50
C SER A 143 -9.18 -16.87 7.83
N GLU A 144 -8.03 -16.85 7.19
CA GLU A 144 -7.50 -15.69 6.46
C GLU A 144 -7.39 -15.97 4.97
N TRP A 145 -7.43 -14.94 4.15
CA TRP A 145 -7.21 -15.07 2.72
C TRP A 145 -5.78 -15.53 2.45
N LYS A 146 -5.62 -16.55 1.59
CA LYS A 146 -4.29 -17.08 1.23
C LYS A 146 -3.43 -16.00 0.58
N HIS A 147 -4.04 -15.17 -0.26
CA HIS A 147 -3.37 -14.14 -1.03
C HIS A 147 -3.92 -12.75 -0.71
N ASN A 148 -3.04 -11.75 -0.73
CA ASN A 148 -3.44 -10.37 -0.51
C ASN A 148 -4.08 -9.77 -1.78
N SER A 149 -4.81 -8.66 -1.60
CA SER A 149 -5.54 -8.05 -2.70
C SER A 149 -4.63 -7.56 -3.82
N SER A 150 -3.47 -6.99 -3.49
CA SER A 150 -2.51 -6.49 -4.47
C SER A 150 -2.00 -7.59 -5.39
N GLY A 151 -1.64 -8.76 -4.83
CA GLY A 151 -1.18 -9.93 -5.59
C GLY A 151 -2.25 -10.47 -6.53
N ILE A 152 -3.50 -10.56 -6.05
CA ILE A 152 -4.65 -10.97 -6.87
C ILE A 152 -4.88 -10.00 -8.04
N ILE A 153 -4.78 -8.69 -7.80
CA ILE A 153 -4.93 -7.65 -8.83
C ILE A 153 -3.83 -7.77 -9.88
N ILE A 154 -2.56 -7.86 -9.47
CA ILE A 154 -1.43 -8.01 -10.40
C ILE A 154 -1.59 -9.26 -11.27
N HIS A 155 -1.93 -10.40 -10.67
CA HIS A 155 -2.21 -11.62 -11.42
C HIS A 155 -3.39 -11.43 -12.39
N LYS A 156 -4.46 -10.74 -11.98
CA LYS A 156 -5.66 -10.53 -12.82
C LYS A 156 -5.36 -9.69 -14.04
N LEU A 157 -4.47 -8.70 -13.89
CA LEU A 157 -4.01 -7.83 -14.97
C LEU A 157 -2.95 -8.49 -15.86
N ARG A 158 -2.45 -9.68 -15.49
CA ARG A 158 -1.31 -10.35 -16.13
C ARG A 158 -0.02 -9.54 -16.05
N GLU A 159 0.08 -8.72 -15.01
CA GLU A 159 1.29 -8.01 -14.65
C GLU A 159 2.20 -8.89 -13.78
N GLN A 160 3.45 -8.46 -13.60
CA GLN A 160 4.40 -9.12 -12.71
C GLN A 160 5.02 -8.08 -11.79
N TRP A 161 5.23 -8.43 -10.52
CA TRP A 161 5.98 -7.57 -9.62
C TRP A 161 7.44 -7.45 -10.07
N ASP A 162 8.00 -6.25 -9.97
CA ASP A 162 9.45 -6.03 -9.99
C ASP A 162 9.98 -6.28 -8.58
N ASP A 163 10.51 -7.48 -8.35
CA ASP A 163 11.08 -7.91 -7.07
C ASP A 163 12.56 -7.52 -6.91
N SER A 164 13.14 -6.79 -7.88
CA SER A 164 14.52 -6.31 -7.79
C SER A 164 14.67 -5.17 -6.78
N PHE A 165 13.57 -4.46 -6.46
CA PHE A 165 13.56 -3.41 -5.45
C PHE A 165 12.19 -3.17 -4.82
N VAL A 166 12.22 -2.47 -3.68
CA VAL A 166 11.07 -1.83 -3.04
C VAL A 166 11.50 -0.43 -2.60
N LEU A 167 10.61 0.55 -2.64
CA LEU A 167 10.87 1.83 -1.98
C LEU A 167 10.40 1.73 -0.53
N VAL A 168 11.26 2.08 0.43
CA VAL A 168 10.95 2.07 1.86
C VAL A 168 11.32 3.43 2.47
N PHE A 169 10.33 4.06 3.08
CA PHE A 169 10.41 5.37 3.70
C PHE A 169 10.17 5.24 5.21
N PRO A 170 11.22 5.30 6.05
CA PRO A 170 11.07 5.42 7.49
C PRO A 170 10.27 6.68 7.86
N LEU A 171 9.27 6.55 8.74
CA LEU A 171 8.42 7.66 9.17
C LEU A 171 8.85 8.19 10.55
N LYS A 172 10.02 8.83 10.62
CA LYS A 172 10.46 9.43 11.89
C LYS A 172 9.70 10.72 12.14
N ASN A 173 9.15 10.86 13.35
CA ASN A 173 8.39 12.02 13.83
C ASN A 173 7.02 12.19 13.16
N ILE A 174 6.23 11.12 13.02
CA ILE A 174 4.81 11.23 12.65
C ILE A 174 4.13 12.30 13.53
N PRO A 175 3.48 13.32 12.94
CA PRO A 175 2.89 14.42 13.69
C PRO A 175 1.87 13.96 14.72
N TYR A 176 1.79 14.67 15.85
CA TYR A 176 0.86 14.33 16.92
C TYR A 176 -0.59 14.36 16.42
N GLY A 177 -1.36 13.33 16.79
CA GLY A 177 -2.75 13.15 16.33
C GLY A 177 -2.89 12.33 15.05
N TYR A 178 -1.78 11.96 14.40
CA TYR A 178 -1.80 11.13 13.18
C TYR A 178 -1.11 9.79 13.43
N SER A 179 -1.59 8.77 12.72
CA SER A 179 -1.03 7.42 12.66
C SER A 179 -0.29 7.20 11.34
N ARG A 180 0.43 6.08 11.22
CA ARG A 180 1.04 5.68 9.95
C ARG A 180 0.00 5.45 8.84
N HIS A 181 -1.20 4.97 9.15
CA HIS A 181 -2.27 4.78 8.16
C HIS A 181 -2.79 6.13 7.65
N ASP A 182 -2.80 7.17 8.49
CA ASP A 182 -3.12 8.53 8.03
C ASP A 182 -2.07 9.05 7.04
N ILE A 183 -0.79 8.73 7.27
CA ILE A 183 0.30 9.07 6.34
C ILE A 183 0.20 8.26 5.04
N GLU A 184 -0.12 6.97 5.12
CA GLU A 184 -0.40 6.11 3.96
C GLU A 184 -1.50 6.70 3.08
N LYS A 185 -2.65 7.01 3.71
CA LYS A 185 -3.82 7.59 3.06
C LYS A 185 -3.45 8.90 2.38
N ALA A 186 -2.76 9.79 3.10
CA ALA A 186 -2.36 11.08 2.58
C ALA A 186 -1.37 10.96 1.40
N ILE A 187 -0.39 10.05 1.47
CA ILE A 187 0.55 9.80 0.36
C ILE A 187 -0.17 9.25 -0.87
N GLY A 188 -1.00 8.21 -0.70
CA GLY A 188 -1.73 7.62 -1.83
C GLY A 188 -2.64 8.63 -2.52
N ASN A 189 -3.40 9.40 -1.74
CA ASN A 189 -4.25 10.47 -2.28
C ASN A 189 -3.46 11.62 -2.91
N TYR A 190 -2.29 11.97 -2.36
CA TYR A 190 -1.39 12.95 -2.97
C TYR A 190 -0.88 12.48 -4.34
N LEU A 191 -0.48 11.20 -4.46
CA LEU A 191 -0.04 10.61 -5.72
C LEU A 191 -1.16 10.56 -6.76
N ILE A 192 -2.39 10.22 -6.35
CA ILE A 192 -3.57 10.31 -7.22
C ILE A 192 -3.76 11.73 -7.75
N LYS A 193 -3.65 12.76 -6.89
CA LYS A 193 -3.74 14.17 -7.33
C LYS A 193 -2.59 14.61 -8.24
N LYS A 194 -1.46 13.89 -8.24
CA LYS A 194 -0.34 14.05 -9.17
C LYS A 194 -0.51 13.23 -10.46
N ASN A 195 -1.65 12.58 -10.66
CA ASN A 195 -1.95 11.70 -11.79
C ASN A 195 -0.99 10.50 -11.90
N VAL A 196 -0.50 9.98 -10.77
CA VAL A 196 0.24 8.73 -10.73
C VAL A 196 -0.75 7.57 -10.75
N PRO A 197 -0.71 6.67 -11.75
CA PRO A 197 -1.57 5.49 -11.75
C PRO A 197 -1.16 4.50 -10.66
N ILE A 198 -2.13 3.98 -9.91
CA ILE A 198 -1.92 2.98 -8.85
C ILE A 198 -2.80 1.77 -9.14
N LEU A 199 -2.22 0.59 -9.38
CA LEU A 199 -3.01 -0.59 -9.77
C LEU A 199 -3.94 -1.06 -8.63
N ASP A 200 -3.45 -1.14 -7.40
CA ASP A 200 -4.27 -1.34 -6.22
C ASP A 200 -4.79 -0.01 -5.65
N PHE A 201 -5.63 0.67 -6.43
CA PHE A 201 -6.00 2.07 -6.25
C PHE A 201 -6.62 2.44 -4.89
N TYR A 202 -7.24 1.51 -4.18
CA TYR A 202 -7.87 1.78 -2.88
C TYR A 202 -7.06 1.29 -1.68
N SER A 203 -5.86 0.71 -1.88
CA SER A 203 -5.11 0.06 -0.80
C SER A 203 -4.86 1.00 0.39
N HIS A 204 -4.49 2.25 0.10
CA HIS A 204 -4.16 3.27 1.10
C HIS A 204 -5.38 3.89 1.80
N ILE A 205 -6.59 3.47 1.45
CA ILE A 205 -7.82 3.98 2.05
C ILE A 205 -8.27 3.14 3.25
N TYR A 206 -7.94 1.84 3.25
CA TYR A 206 -8.49 0.82 4.15
C TYR A 206 -7.74 0.69 5.48
#